data_AF-A0A6A4VZ10-F1
#
_entry.id   AF-A0A6A4VZ10-F1
#
_cell.length_a   1.000
_cell.length_b   1.000
_cell.length_c   1.000
_cell.angle_alpha   90.00
_cell.angle_beta   90.00
_cell.angle_gamma   90.00
#
_symmetry.space_group_name_H-M   'P 1'
#
loop_
_entity.id
_entity.type
_entity.pdbx_description
1 polymer ?
#
loop_
_entity_poly.entity_id
_entity_poly.type
_entity_poly.pdbx_seq_one_letter_code
_entity_poly.pdbx_strand_id
1 'polypeptide(L)'
;MLGDPGSGVHDLEITNVTLEDDGRFQCQVSPNRGQDAIRADAILTVLVKPTSVTASSTSRSPRLGLYEVGQGSQLTLRCDVTGARPAAQVQWQRNGVPVQLGGSTVFTVD
;
A
#
# COMPACT_ATOMS: atom_id res chain seq x y z
N MET A 1 14.40 0.44 -31.26
CA MET A 1 13.00 0.19 -30.86
C MET A 1 12.97 -1.20 -30.29
N LEU A 2 12.38 -1.39 -29.12
CA LEU A 2 12.13 -2.73 -28.60
C LEU A 2 10.90 -3.31 -29.30
N GLY A 3 10.87 -4.63 -29.43
CA GLY A 3 9.93 -5.34 -30.29
C GLY A 3 10.51 -5.67 -31.67
N ASP A 4 9.67 -6.29 -32.50
CA ASP A 4 9.96 -6.68 -33.88
C ASP A 4 9.12 -5.83 -34.86
N PRO A 5 9.71 -4.78 -35.47
CA PRO A 5 9.00 -3.96 -36.44
C PRO A 5 8.52 -4.73 -37.67
N GLY A 6 9.18 -5.84 -38.02
CA GLY A 6 8.81 -6.68 -39.16
C GLY A 6 7.49 -7.41 -38.96
N SER A 7 7.11 -7.68 -37.71
CA SER A 7 5.82 -8.25 -37.31
C SER A 7 4.86 -7.22 -36.69
N GLY A 8 5.23 -5.94 -36.67
CA GLY A 8 4.41 -4.85 -36.10
C GLY A 8 4.40 -4.80 -34.57
N VAL A 9 5.37 -5.43 -33.92
CA VAL A 9 5.52 -5.44 -32.46
C VAL A 9 6.40 -4.27 -32.04
N HIS A 10 5.87 -3.43 -31.15
CA HIS A 10 6.56 -2.27 -30.61
C HIS A 10 6.38 -2.22 -29.09
N ASP A 11 7.49 -2.31 -28.36
CA ASP A 11 7.48 -2.40 -26.91
C ASP A 11 8.02 -1.11 -26.26
N LEU A 12 7.43 -0.77 -25.10
CA LEU A 12 7.93 0.25 -24.18
C LEU A 12 8.56 -0.44 -22.98
N GLU A 13 9.85 -0.18 -22.74
CA GLU A 13 10.56 -0.65 -21.55
C GLU A 13 10.83 0.51 -20.61
N ILE A 14 10.49 0.33 -19.32
CA ILE A 14 10.76 1.28 -18.25
C ILE A 14 11.69 0.58 -17.26
N THR A 15 12.92 1.07 -17.13
CA THR A 15 13.93 0.54 -16.21
C THR A 15 14.09 1.44 -15.00
N ASN A 16 14.47 0.88 -13.84
CA ASN A 16 14.62 1.62 -12.57
C ASN A 16 13.33 2.37 -12.18
N VAL A 17 12.20 1.66 -12.26
CA VAL A 17 10.86 2.18 -11.95
C VAL A 17 10.84 2.90 -10.59
N THR A 18 10.27 4.10 -10.58
CA THR A 18 10.06 4.94 -9.42
C THR A 18 8.55 5.18 -9.19
N LEU A 19 8.17 5.83 -8.10
CA LEU A 19 6.78 6.19 -7.84
C LEU A 19 6.18 7.15 -8.87
N GLU A 20 7.01 7.89 -9.61
CA GLU A 20 6.57 8.83 -10.65
C GLU A 20 6.07 8.11 -11.91
N ASP A 21 6.51 6.87 -12.13
CA ASP A 21 6.08 6.05 -13.27
C ASP A 21 4.71 5.41 -13.06
N ASP A 22 4.14 5.47 -11.84
CA ASP A 22 2.82 4.92 -11.58
C ASP A 22 1.74 5.72 -12.30
N GLY A 23 1.01 5.05 -13.18
CA GLY A 23 -0.03 5.71 -13.96
C GLY A 23 -0.52 4.89 -15.14
N ARG A 24 -1.29 5.58 -15.98
CA ARG A 24 -1.86 5.05 -17.21
C ARG A 24 -0.96 5.39 -18.39
N PHE A 25 -0.47 4.36 -19.05
CA PHE A 25 0.22 4.43 -20.33
C PHE A 25 -0.76 4.10 -21.45
N GLN A 26 -0.49 4.63 -22.65
CA GLN A 26 -1.33 4.38 -23.81
C GLN A 26 -0.47 4.11 -25.05
N CYS A 27 -0.69 2.96 -25.67
CA CYS A 27 -0.18 2.66 -27.00
C CYS A 27 -1.06 3.34 -28.04
N GLN A 28 -0.43 4.03 -28.98
CA GLN A 28 -1.09 4.96 -29.91
C GLN A 28 -0.63 4.68 -31.35
N VAL A 29 -1.56 4.25 -32.20
CA VAL A 29 -1.33 4.15 -33.65
C VAL A 29 -2.10 5.27 -34.34
N SER A 30 -1.39 6.06 -35.15
CA SER A 30 -1.97 7.16 -35.91
C SER A 30 -2.88 6.66 -37.04
N PRO A 31 -3.94 7.41 -37.41
CA PRO A 31 -4.77 7.08 -38.57
C PRO A 31 -3.94 6.95 -39.85
N ASN A 32 -4.33 6.05 -40.74
CA ASN A 32 -3.71 5.91 -42.07
C ASN A 32 -4.74 5.44 -43.11
N ARG A 33 -4.83 6.14 -44.25
CA ARG A 33 -5.64 5.78 -45.43
C ARG A 33 -7.01 5.17 -45.12
N GLY A 34 -7.88 5.92 -44.45
CA GLY A 34 -9.25 5.49 -44.13
C GLY A 34 -9.38 4.55 -42.93
N GLN A 35 -8.28 4.29 -42.20
CA GLN A 35 -8.30 3.65 -40.90
C GLN A 35 -8.24 4.69 -39.79
N ASP A 36 -9.08 4.50 -38.77
CA ASP A 36 -9.10 5.34 -37.58
C ASP A 36 -7.86 5.11 -36.70
N ALA A 37 -7.64 6.04 -35.76
CA ALA A 37 -6.61 5.87 -34.75
C ALA A 37 -6.95 4.69 -33.84
N ILE A 38 -5.94 3.89 -33.48
CA ILE A 38 -6.08 2.82 -32.49
C ILE A 38 -5.36 3.25 -31.21
N ARG A 39 -6.01 2.99 -30.08
CA ARG A 39 -5.53 3.32 -28.74
C ARG A 39 -5.73 2.11 -27.84
N ALA A 40 -4.72 1.76 -27.05
CA ALA A 40 -4.81 0.70 -26.03
C ALA A 40 -4.14 1.17 -24.75
N ASP A 41 -4.80 0.99 -23.60
CA ASP A 41 -4.30 1.45 -22.32
C ASP A 41 -3.62 0.32 -21.53
N ALA A 42 -2.60 0.70 -20.76
CA ALA A 42 -1.96 -0.13 -19.75
C ALA A 42 -1.87 0.67 -18.44
N ILE A 43 -2.10 0.02 -17.30
CA ILE A 43 -1.98 0.65 -15.98
C ILE A 43 -0.77 0.04 -15.29
N LEU A 44 0.21 0.88 -14.96
CA LEU A 44 1.35 0.51 -14.14
C LEU A 44 1.10 0.97 -12.71
N THR A 45 1.03 0.01 -11.78
CA THR A 45 1.00 0.31 -10.34
C THR A 45 2.34 -0.02 -9.71
N VAL A 46 2.99 0.97 -9.13
CA VAL A 46 4.28 0.84 -8.46
C VAL A 46 4.05 0.58 -6.98
N LEU A 47 4.62 -0.52 -6.49
CA LEU A 47 4.45 -0.97 -5.12
C LEU A 47 5.62 -0.47 -4.26
N VAL A 48 5.31 0.11 -3.10
CA VAL A 48 6.32 0.46 -2.10
C VAL A 48 5.95 -0.10 -0.73
N LYS A 49 6.97 -0.68 -0.09
CA LYS A 49 6.86 -1.09 1.32
C LYS A 49 6.64 0.13 2.21
N PRO A 50 5.96 -0.02 3.36
CA PRO A 50 5.88 1.04 4.35
C PRO A 50 7.27 1.59 4.71
N THR A 51 7.37 2.90 4.88
CA THR A 51 8.60 3.56 5.31
C THR A 51 8.69 3.66 6.83
N SER A 52 7.55 3.67 7.52
CA SER A 52 7.48 3.71 8.99
C SER A 52 6.25 2.98 9.52
N VAL A 53 6.42 2.36 10.69
CA VAL A 53 5.37 1.74 11.49
C VAL A 53 5.58 2.19 12.93
N THR A 54 4.59 2.86 13.51
CA THR A 54 4.67 3.38 14.88
C THR A 54 3.45 2.96 15.68
N ALA A 55 3.69 2.44 16.89
CA ALA A 55 2.64 2.17 17.86
C ALA A 55 2.59 3.27 18.92
N SER A 56 1.37 3.69 19.29
CA SER A 56 1.13 4.68 20.34
C SER A 56 -0.09 4.31 21.19
N SER A 57 -0.29 5.00 22.31
CA SER A 57 -1.40 4.75 23.23
C SER A 57 -1.90 6.01 23.91
N THR A 58 -3.13 5.95 24.43
CA THR A 58 -3.71 6.93 25.36
C THR A 58 -3.13 6.83 26.79
N SER A 59 -2.46 5.73 27.13
CA SER A 59 -1.78 5.53 28.42
C SER A 59 -0.59 6.49 28.58
N ARG A 60 -0.40 7.02 29.79
CA ARG A 60 0.86 7.68 30.20
C ARG A 60 1.90 6.59 30.46
N SER A 61 2.62 6.16 29.43
CA SER A 61 3.91 5.47 29.63
C SER A 61 4.98 6.01 28.69
N PRO A 62 6.20 6.29 29.19
CA PRO A 62 7.12 7.20 28.51
C PRO A 62 8.19 6.49 27.67
N ARG A 63 8.30 5.16 27.66
CA ARG A 63 9.45 4.46 27.04
C ARG A 63 9.12 3.05 26.50
N LEU A 64 9.60 2.74 25.29
CA LEU A 64 9.86 1.39 24.76
C LEU A 64 8.66 0.42 24.65
N GLY A 65 7.52 0.85 24.10
CA GLY A 65 6.42 -0.07 23.74
C GLY A 65 5.76 -0.79 24.91
N LEU A 66 6.06 -0.37 26.14
CA LEU A 66 5.47 -0.85 27.38
C LEU A 66 4.39 0.14 27.83
N TYR A 67 3.16 -0.34 27.98
CA TYR A 67 2.02 0.47 28.42
C TYR A 67 1.55 -0.01 29.78
N GLU A 68 1.69 0.85 30.79
CA GLU A 68 1.15 0.59 32.13
C GLU A 68 -0.30 1.09 32.18
N VAL A 69 -1.18 0.22 32.69
CA VAL A 69 -2.63 0.44 32.70
C VAL A 69 -3.16 -0.11 34.00
N GLY A 70 -3.94 0.70 34.73
CA GLY A 70 -4.57 0.27 35.97
C GLY A 70 -5.68 -0.75 35.70
N GLN A 71 -5.88 -1.68 36.63
CA GLN A 71 -6.96 -2.65 36.53
C GLN A 71 -8.31 -1.94 36.36
N GLY A 72 -9.15 -2.46 35.46
CA GLY A 72 -10.47 -1.89 35.14
C GLY A 72 -10.44 -0.60 34.31
N SER A 73 -9.26 -0.06 33.98
CA SER A 73 -9.14 1.10 33.10
C SER A 73 -9.07 0.71 31.62
N GLN A 74 -9.44 1.63 30.74
CA GLN A 74 -9.46 1.41 29.29
C GLN A 74 -8.13 1.80 28.64
N LEU A 75 -7.58 0.90 27.82
CA LEU A 75 -6.41 1.14 26.99
C LEU A 75 -6.79 1.24 25.52
N THR A 76 -6.40 2.32 24.86
CA THR A 76 -6.45 2.41 23.39
C THR A 76 -5.03 2.27 22.85
N LEU A 77 -4.84 1.34 21.93
CA LEU A 77 -3.62 1.19 21.14
C LEU A 77 -3.87 1.67 19.71
N ARG A 78 -2.93 2.43 19.18
CA ARG A 78 -2.95 2.97 17.82
C ARG A 78 -1.70 2.49 17.09
N CYS A 79 -1.89 2.05 15.84
CA CYS A 79 -0.82 1.69 14.92
C CYS A 79 -0.92 2.60 13.71
N ASP A 80 0.10 3.42 13.48
CA ASP A 80 0.20 4.29 12.32
C ASP A 80 1.24 3.70 11.36
N VAL A 81 0.84 3.47 10.10
CA VAL A 81 1.70 2.97 9.03
C VAL A 81 1.73 4.01 7.92
N THR A 82 2.93 4.44 7.51
CA THR A 82 3.10 5.50 6.50
C THR A 82 4.00 5.06 5.35
N GLY A 83 3.84 5.72 4.20
CA GLY A 83 4.67 5.51 3.01
C GLY A 83 4.43 4.19 2.26
N ALA A 84 3.33 3.49 2.54
CA ALA A 84 2.99 2.25 1.84
C ALA A 84 2.15 2.52 0.58
N ARG A 85 2.41 1.77 -0.49
CA ARG A 85 1.56 1.72 -1.70
C ARG A 85 1.42 0.27 -2.17
N PRO A 86 0.20 -0.29 -2.21
CA PRO A 86 -1.05 0.28 -1.71
C PRO A 86 -1.04 0.48 -0.18
N ALA A 87 -2.11 1.04 0.37
CA ALA A 87 -2.29 1.15 1.81
C ALA A 87 -2.05 -0.21 2.50
N ALA A 88 -1.25 -0.18 3.57
CA ALA A 88 -0.86 -1.40 4.26
C ALA A 88 -2.06 -2.04 4.99
N GLN A 89 -2.08 -3.37 5.02
CA GLN A 89 -3.00 -4.11 5.88
C GLN A 89 -2.42 -4.18 7.30
N VAL A 90 -3.19 -3.78 8.30
CA VAL A 90 -2.78 -3.78 9.71
C VAL A 90 -3.62 -4.80 10.47
N GLN A 91 -2.95 -5.68 11.23
CA GLN A 91 -3.59 -6.66 12.09
C GLN A 91 -2.98 -6.57 13.49
N TRP A 92 -3.84 -6.47 14.52
CA TRP A 92 -3.41 -6.62 15.90
C TRP A 92 -3.41 -8.10 16.31
N GLN A 93 -2.42 -8.51 17.09
CA GLN A 93 -2.33 -9.86 17.64
C GLN A 93 -2.02 -9.79 19.13
N ARG A 94 -2.60 -10.70 19.90
CA ARG A 94 -2.26 -10.94 21.32
C ARG A 94 -1.74 -12.36 21.44
N ASN A 95 -0.49 -12.51 21.89
CA ASN A 95 0.16 -13.82 22.04
C ASN A 95 0.08 -14.69 20.77
N GLY A 96 0.25 -14.06 19.60
CA GLY A 96 0.18 -14.73 18.29
C GLY A 96 -1.23 -14.99 17.78
N VAL A 97 -2.28 -14.62 18.52
CA VAL A 97 -3.68 -14.80 18.10
C VAL A 97 -4.24 -13.47 17.56
N PRO A 98 -4.79 -13.44 16.34
CA PRO A 98 -5.42 -12.24 15.78
C PRO A 98 -6.56 -11.69 16.65
N VAL A 99 -6.54 -10.38 16.86
CA VAL A 99 -7.61 -9.63 17.50
C VAL A 99 -8.62 -9.23 16.43
N GLN A 100 -9.90 -9.56 16.64
CA GLN A 100 -10.99 -9.12 15.76
C GLN A 100 -11.31 -7.65 16.04
N LEU A 101 -10.97 -6.77 15.10
CA LEU A 101 -11.21 -5.33 15.22
C LEU A 101 -12.62 -5.01 14.68
N GLY A 102 -13.60 -5.09 15.56
CA GLY A 102 -14.99 -4.71 15.30
C GLY A 102 -15.72 -4.45 16.61
N GLY A 103 -16.15 -3.20 16.85
CA GLY A 103 -16.70 -2.73 18.12
C GLY A 103 -15.64 -2.19 19.11
N SER A 104 -16.09 -1.70 20.27
CA SER A 104 -15.20 -1.31 21.39
C SER A 104 -14.65 -2.59 22.03
N THR A 105 -13.44 -2.99 21.66
CA THR A 105 -12.79 -4.16 22.27
C THR A 105 -12.23 -3.77 23.63
N VAL A 106 -12.95 -4.11 24.70
CA VAL A 106 -12.49 -3.93 26.08
C VAL A 106 -11.68 -5.17 26.48
N PHE A 107 -10.40 -4.97 26.79
CA PHE A 107 -9.57 -6.01 27.39
C PHE A 107 -9.47 -5.76 28.89
N THR A 108 -9.86 -6.75 29.69
CA THR A 108 -9.59 -6.74 31.14
C THR A 108 -8.18 -7.28 31.37
N VAL A 109 -7.46 -6.63 32.28
CA VAL A 109 -6.20 -7.13 32.84
C VAL A 109 -6.57 -7.89 34.10
N ASP A 110 -6.21 -9.17 34.15
CA ASP A 110 -6.44 -10.06 35.29
C ASP A 110 -5.50 -9.68 36.45
#